data_AF-A0A9P9CCJ7-F1
#
_entry.id   AF-A0A9P9CCJ7-F1
#
_cell.length_a   1.000
_cell.length_b   1.000
_cell.length_c   1.000
_cell.angle_alpha   90.00
_cell.angle_beta   90.00
_cell.angle_gamma   90.00
#
_symmetry.space_group_name_H-M   'P 1'
#
loop_
_entity.id
_entity.type
_entity.pdbx_description
1 polymer ?
#
loop_
_entity_poly.entity_id
_entity_poly.type
_entity_poly.pdbx_seq_one_letter_code
_entity_poly.pdbx_strand_id
1 'polypeptide(L)'
;ILSDRKSAIFPSWLPKGPSNFGAAAHGTLSAAEVRTSGIYHVAFTLTRLWGLNDSMRPLLRNYINLVEAVDLALRRRTSKERLSAVGRHVAAYLTSSRELFDWIPGTTNEHLMLHQPDLLHQFGPSRHWWCFPTERWNAILQSTKSNHLLGG
;
A
#
# COMPACT_ATOMS: atom_id res chain seq x y z
N ILE A 1 -13.19 0.19 13.29
CA ILE A 1 -13.16 1.21 12.21
C ILE A 1 -14.46 2.03 12.20
N LEU A 2 -15.65 1.41 12.02
CA LEU A 2 -16.92 2.15 11.96
C LEU A 2 -17.28 2.92 13.25
N SER A 3 -16.93 2.38 14.42
CA SER A 3 -17.09 3.04 15.73
C SER A 3 -16.19 4.28 15.86
N ASP A 4 -14.93 4.14 15.46
CA ASP A 4 -13.91 5.19 15.54
C ASP A 4 -14.22 6.32 14.56
N ARG A 5 -14.81 6.01 13.40
CA ARG A 5 -15.28 7.02 12.43
C ARG A 5 -16.32 7.98 13.00
N LYS A 6 -17.18 7.52 13.92
CA LYS A 6 -18.23 8.35 14.53
C LYS A 6 -17.70 9.27 15.63
N SER A 7 -16.55 8.94 16.22
CA SER A 7 -15.99 9.61 17.41
C SER A 7 -14.69 10.37 17.13
N ALA A 8 -13.94 10.00 16.10
CA ALA A 8 -12.69 10.64 15.73
C ALA A 8 -12.93 11.90 14.89
N ILE A 9 -12.27 12.98 15.28
CA ILE A 9 -12.22 14.23 14.52
C ILE A 9 -10.99 14.17 13.61
N PHE A 10 -11.21 14.12 12.30
CA PHE A 10 -10.15 14.18 11.30
C PHE A 10 -10.02 15.61 10.73
N PRO A 11 -8.83 16.02 10.27
CA PRO A 11 -8.64 17.30 9.60
C PRO A 11 -9.53 17.46 8.36
N SER A 12 -9.99 18.68 8.07
CA SER A 12 -10.92 18.98 6.97
C SER A 12 -10.39 18.63 5.57
N TRP A 13 -9.07 18.53 5.40
CA TRP A 13 -8.43 18.14 4.14
C TRP A 13 -8.43 16.63 3.92
N LEU A 14 -8.72 15.83 4.95
CA LEU A 14 -8.83 14.38 4.82
C LEU A 14 -10.28 14.04 4.42
N PRO A 15 -10.52 13.46 3.23
CA PRO A 15 -11.86 13.06 2.85
C PRO A 15 -12.37 12.05 3.88
N LYS A 16 -13.60 12.27 4.36
CA LYS A 16 -14.28 11.32 5.24
C LYS A 16 -14.30 9.98 4.50
N GLY A 17 -13.59 8.98 5.02
CA GLY A 17 -13.60 7.64 4.44
C GLY A 17 -15.04 7.15 4.22
N PRO A 18 -15.26 6.29 3.20
CA PRO A 18 -16.59 5.86 2.78
C PRO A 18 -17.37 5.32 3.97
N SER A 19 -18.66 5.65 4.03
CA SER A 19 -19.45 5.49 5.25
C SER A 19 -19.59 4.05 5.73
N ASN A 20 -19.35 3.10 4.82
CA ASN A 20 -19.46 1.66 5.04
C ASN A 20 -18.16 0.92 4.72
N PHE A 21 -16.99 1.52 5.00
CA PHE A 21 -15.69 0.83 4.85
C PHE A 21 -15.69 -0.52 5.60
N GLY A 22 -15.62 -1.62 4.85
CA GLY A 22 -15.71 -3.00 5.37
C GLY A 22 -17.08 -3.66 5.32
N ALA A 23 -18.14 -3.00 4.81
CA ALA A 23 -19.44 -3.63 4.58
C ALA A 23 -19.54 -4.16 3.15
N ALA A 24 -20.08 -5.37 2.98
CA ALA A 24 -20.26 -6.04 1.69
C ALA A 24 -21.09 -5.22 0.66
N ALA A 25 -21.89 -4.26 1.13
CA ALA A 25 -22.86 -3.51 0.32
C ALA A 25 -22.32 -2.30 -0.46
N HIS A 26 -21.02 -1.95 -0.35
CA HIS A 26 -20.53 -0.66 -0.85
C HIS A 26 -19.89 -0.69 -2.26
N GLY A 27 -19.84 -1.85 -2.92
CA GLY A 27 -19.16 -1.97 -4.22
C GLY A 27 -17.66 -1.65 -4.14
N THR A 28 -17.03 -1.46 -5.31
CA THR A 28 -15.58 -1.25 -5.43
C THR A 28 -15.17 0.16 -4.99
N LEU A 29 -14.25 0.26 -4.04
CA LEU A 29 -13.66 1.52 -3.60
C LEU A 29 -12.77 2.13 -4.69
N SER A 30 -12.78 3.46 -4.84
CA SER A 30 -11.80 4.11 -5.70
C SER A 30 -10.39 4.01 -5.10
N ALA A 31 -9.35 4.01 -5.94
CA ALA A 31 -7.96 3.92 -5.49
C ALA A 31 -7.59 5.00 -4.45
N ALA A 32 -8.15 6.21 -4.59
CA ALA A 32 -7.94 7.30 -3.64
C ALA A 32 -8.61 7.04 -2.27
N GLU A 33 -9.80 6.42 -2.27
CA GLU A 33 -10.52 6.05 -1.05
C GLU A 33 -9.88 4.87 -0.33
N VAL A 34 -9.45 3.83 -1.06
CA VAL A 34 -8.67 2.70 -0.50
C VAL A 34 -7.42 3.25 0.17
N ARG A 35 -6.67 4.11 -0.52
CA ARG A 35 -5.45 4.72 -0.01
C ARG A 35 -5.72 5.52 1.26
N THR A 36 -6.68 6.44 1.22
CA THR A 36 -6.96 7.34 2.36
C THR A 36 -7.44 6.53 3.56
N SER A 37 -8.30 5.54 3.33
CA SER A 37 -8.84 4.71 4.39
C SER A 37 -7.78 3.79 4.99
N GLY A 38 -6.92 3.18 4.17
CA GLY A 38 -5.81 2.35 4.65
C GLY A 38 -4.78 3.16 5.44
N ILE A 39 -4.23 4.21 4.84
CA ILE A 39 -3.13 4.99 5.43
C ILE A 39 -3.55 5.70 6.72
N TYR A 40 -4.78 6.24 6.79
CA TYR A 40 -5.16 7.09 7.92
C TYR A 40 -6.21 6.44 8.83
N HIS A 41 -7.32 5.93 8.30
CA HIS A 41 -8.41 5.42 9.14
C HIS A 41 -8.09 4.05 9.77
N VAL A 42 -7.53 3.13 9.00
CA VAL A 42 -7.11 1.81 9.49
C VAL A 42 -5.92 1.97 10.42
N ALA A 43 -4.89 2.73 10.04
CA ALA A 43 -3.74 3.00 10.90
C ALA A 43 -4.15 3.60 12.25
N PHE A 44 -5.05 4.59 12.26
CA PHE A 44 -5.58 5.16 13.49
C PHE A 44 -6.30 4.11 14.35
N THR A 45 -7.22 3.36 13.73
CA THR A 45 -8.00 2.33 14.43
C THR A 45 -7.07 1.27 15.04
N LEU A 46 -6.13 0.74 14.27
CA LEU A 46 -5.20 -0.29 14.73
C LEU A 46 -4.28 0.23 15.82
N THR A 47 -3.82 1.49 15.73
CA THR A 47 -3.03 2.11 16.79
C THR A 47 -3.82 2.19 18.10
N ARG A 48 -5.10 2.57 18.04
CA ARG A 48 -5.96 2.63 19.23
C ARG A 48 -6.23 1.24 19.82
N LEU A 49 -6.47 0.24 18.98
CA LEU A 49 -6.82 -1.11 19.43
C LEU A 49 -5.61 -1.91 19.91
N TRP A 50 -4.46 -1.77 19.23
CA TRP A 50 -3.30 -2.63 19.42
C TRP A 50 -2.09 -1.91 20.03
N GLY A 51 -2.10 -0.58 20.12
CA GLY A 51 -0.94 0.19 20.60
C GLY A 51 -0.55 -0.08 22.05
N LEU A 52 -1.51 -0.51 22.87
CA LEU A 52 -1.28 -0.90 24.27
C LEU A 52 -1.27 -2.42 24.49
N ASN A 53 -1.46 -3.21 23.43
CA ASN A 53 -1.47 -4.66 23.50
C ASN A 53 -0.12 -5.20 23.02
N ASP A 54 0.71 -5.67 23.95
CA ASP A 54 2.06 -6.14 23.63
C ASP A 54 2.09 -7.32 22.65
N SER A 55 1.08 -8.19 22.66
CA SER A 55 1.02 -9.31 21.70
C SER A 55 0.65 -8.85 20.29
N MET A 56 -0.09 -7.74 20.16
CA MET A 56 -0.49 -7.17 18.86
C MET A 56 0.47 -6.08 18.36
N ARG A 57 1.38 -5.61 19.22
CA ARG A 57 2.35 -4.56 18.90
C ARG A 57 3.24 -4.92 17.69
N PRO A 58 3.70 -6.17 17.48
CA PRO A 58 4.45 -6.54 16.28
C PRO A 58 3.64 -6.38 14.98
N LEU A 59 2.38 -6.83 14.98
CA LEU A 59 1.45 -6.69 13.85
C LEU A 59 1.18 -5.21 13.54
N LEU A 60 0.97 -4.39 14.57
CA LEU A 60 0.80 -2.95 14.40
C LEU A 60 2.05 -2.30 13.81
N ARG A 61 3.24 -2.63 14.31
CA ARG A 61 4.52 -2.09 13.79
C ARG A 61 4.75 -2.48 12.33
N ASN A 62 4.47 -3.73 11.97
CA ASN A 62 4.52 -4.20 10.59
C ASN A 62 3.59 -3.36 9.70
N TYR A 63 2.34 -3.17 10.12
CA TYR A 63 1.38 -2.35 9.39
C TYR A 63 1.79 -0.88 9.25
N ILE A 64 2.34 -0.27 10.31
CA ILE A 64 2.83 1.11 10.27
C ILE A 64 4.00 1.27 9.29
N ASN A 65 4.93 0.31 9.24
CA ASN A 65 6.00 0.34 8.23
C ASN A 65 5.45 0.31 6.80
N LEU A 66 4.42 -0.50 6.53
CA LEU A 66 3.75 -0.49 5.22
C LEU A 66 3.13 0.88 4.93
N VAL A 67 2.40 1.44 5.89
CA VAL A 67 1.72 2.74 5.75
C VAL A 67 2.72 3.88 5.49
N GLU A 68 3.83 3.94 6.24
CA GLU A 68 4.88 4.94 6.07
C GLU A 68 5.56 4.84 4.70
N ALA A 69 5.90 3.62 4.27
CA ALA A 69 6.47 3.38 2.94
C ALA A 69 5.56 3.92 1.82
N VAL A 70 4.26 3.61 1.90
CA VAL A 70 3.26 4.04 0.91
C VAL A 70 3.03 5.55 0.97
N ASP A 71 2.89 6.15 2.16
CA ASP A 71 2.71 7.61 2.27
C ASP A 71 3.89 8.36 1.64
N LEU A 72 5.12 7.97 2.00
CA LEU A 72 6.34 8.58 1.50
C LEU A 72 6.48 8.42 -0.02
N ALA A 73 6.19 7.23 -0.58
CA ALA A 73 6.24 6.98 -2.02
C ALA A 73 5.24 7.84 -2.82
N LEU A 74 4.13 8.23 -2.20
CA LEU A 74 3.05 8.98 -2.85
C LEU A 74 3.15 10.51 -2.71
N ARG A 75 4.19 11.02 -2.03
CA ARG A 75 4.46 12.46 -1.93
C ARG A 75 4.88 13.02 -3.27
N ARG A 76 4.48 14.27 -3.56
CA ARG A 76 4.68 14.93 -4.86
C ARG A 76 6.14 15.25 -5.23
N ARG A 77 7.09 15.03 -4.32
CA ARG A 77 8.52 15.25 -4.56
C ARG A 77 9.26 14.01 -4.10
N THR A 78 10.38 13.74 -4.73
CA THR A 78 11.35 12.71 -4.32
C THR A 78 12.63 13.42 -3.85
N SER A 79 13.34 12.82 -2.89
CA SER A 79 14.67 13.24 -2.43
C SER A 79 15.43 11.99 -1.97
N LYS A 80 16.77 12.03 -1.91
CA LYS A 80 17.57 10.87 -1.49
C LYS A 80 17.18 10.37 -0.10
N GLU A 81 16.88 11.30 0.81
CA GLU A 81 16.45 11.00 2.18
C GLU A 81 15.11 10.27 2.18
N ARG A 82 14.19 10.67 1.29
CA ARG A 82 12.88 10.03 1.14
C ARG A 82 13.00 8.65 0.52
N LEU A 83 13.83 8.49 -0.51
CA LEU A 83 14.10 7.19 -1.13
C LEU A 83 14.67 6.22 -0.09
N SER A 84 15.64 6.67 0.70
CA SER A 84 16.21 5.90 1.80
C SER A 84 15.15 5.54 2.84
N ALA A 85 14.28 6.48 3.22
CA ALA A 85 13.20 6.21 4.17
C ALA A 85 12.20 5.18 3.64
N VAL A 86 11.77 5.29 2.37
CA VAL A 86 10.91 4.29 1.73
C VAL A 86 11.57 2.92 1.77
N GLY A 87 12.84 2.81 1.36
CA GLY A 87 13.58 1.54 1.38
C GLY A 87 13.66 0.93 2.79
N ARG A 88 13.95 1.75 3.81
CA ARG A 88 13.98 1.28 5.21
C ARG A 88 12.63 0.74 5.67
N HIS A 89 11.54 1.44 5.39
CA HIS A 89 10.21 1.01 5.80
C HIS A 89 9.74 -0.24 5.05
N VAL A 90 10.01 -0.34 3.74
CA VAL A 90 9.73 -1.54 2.95
C VAL A 90 10.51 -2.73 3.50
N ALA A 91 11.81 -2.58 3.75
CA ALA A 91 12.63 -3.66 4.29
C ALA A 91 12.11 -4.12 5.66
N ALA A 92 11.84 -3.18 6.58
CA ALA A 92 11.30 -3.48 7.90
C ALA A 92 9.92 -4.18 7.83
N TYR A 93 9.03 -3.74 6.94
CA TYR A 93 7.76 -4.40 6.68
C TYR A 93 7.97 -5.84 6.20
N LEU A 94 8.75 -6.05 5.14
CA LEU A 94 8.92 -7.37 4.55
C LEU A 94 9.63 -8.34 5.49
N THR A 95 10.69 -7.90 6.19
CA THR A 95 11.38 -8.73 7.18
C THR A 95 10.43 -9.18 8.29
N SER A 96 9.69 -8.25 8.91
CA SER A 96 8.75 -8.60 9.97
C SER A 96 7.54 -9.39 9.45
N SER A 97 7.12 -9.21 8.19
CA SER A 97 6.08 -10.05 7.57
C SER A 97 6.54 -11.50 7.43
N ARG A 98 7.81 -11.74 7.10
CA ARG A 98 8.38 -13.10 7.06
C ARG A 98 8.43 -13.74 8.44
N GLU A 99 8.67 -12.95 9.49
CA GLU A 99 8.69 -13.43 10.88
C GLU A 99 7.28 -13.70 11.44
N LEU A 100 6.31 -12.84 11.11
CA LEU A 100 4.94 -12.91 11.62
C LEU A 100 4.06 -13.92 10.88
N PHE A 101 4.37 -14.17 9.62
CA PHE A 101 3.57 -14.98 8.70
C PHE A 101 4.45 -15.98 7.93
N ASP A 102 5.28 -16.73 8.65
CA ASP A 102 6.24 -17.68 8.06
C ASP A 102 5.59 -18.76 7.17
N TRP A 103 4.31 -19.07 7.41
CA TRP A 103 3.51 -20.00 6.62
C TRP A 103 2.98 -19.43 5.29
N ILE A 104 3.07 -18.10 5.07
CA ILE A 104 2.60 -17.45 3.84
C ILE A 104 3.80 -17.21 2.93
N PRO A 105 3.83 -17.77 1.70
CA PRO A 105 4.95 -17.56 0.79
C PRO A 105 5.06 -16.09 0.35
N GLY A 106 6.26 -15.71 -0.09
CA GLY A 106 6.50 -14.40 -0.69
C GLY A 106 5.73 -14.25 -2.00
N THR A 107 5.15 -13.08 -2.20
CA THR A 107 4.42 -12.72 -3.42
C THR A 107 5.29 -11.88 -4.35
N THR A 108 4.97 -11.91 -5.64
CA THR A 108 5.60 -11.01 -6.62
C THR A 108 5.41 -9.54 -6.24
N ASN A 109 4.26 -9.18 -5.65
CA ASN A 109 4.00 -7.83 -5.20
C ASN A 109 4.97 -7.39 -4.09
N GLU A 110 5.27 -8.28 -3.14
CA GLU A 110 6.27 -8.00 -2.10
C GLU A 110 7.68 -7.86 -2.68
N HIS A 111 8.03 -8.65 -3.70
CA HIS A 111 9.29 -8.46 -4.42
C HIS A 111 9.32 -7.11 -5.16
N LEU A 112 8.24 -6.73 -5.84
CA LEU A 112 8.13 -5.44 -6.52
C LEU A 112 8.24 -4.25 -5.55
N MET A 113 7.74 -4.39 -4.33
CA MET A 113 7.90 -3.36 -3.30
C MET A 113 9.37 -3.06 -2.97
N LEU A 114 10.27 -4.05 -3.04
CA LEU A 114 11.70 -3.83 -2.81
C LEU A 114 12.33 -2.87 -3.82
N HIS A 115 11.82 -2.86 -5.05
CA HIS A 115 12.28 -1.98 -6.13
C HIS A 115 11.66 -0.58 -6.06
N GLN A 116 10.74 -0.31 -5.12
CA GLN A 116 10.05 0.97 -5.04
C GLN A 116 11.00 2.18 -4.91
N PRO A 117 12.09 2.14 -4.11
CA PRO A 117 13.06 3.23 -4.07
C PRO A 117 13.73 3.47 -5.43
N ASP A 118 14.08 2.42 -6.17
CA ASP A 118 14.72 2.53 -7.48
C ASP A 118 13.76 3.12 -8.52
N LEU A 119 12.50 2.69 -8.50
CA LEU A 119 11.46 3.23 -9.37
C LEU A 119 11.17 4.70 -9.06
N LEU A 120 11.15 5.10 -7.78
CA LEU A 120 11.00 6.50 -7.38
C LEU A 120 12.21 7.37 -7.75
N HIS A 121 13.42 6.78 -7.77
CA HIS A 121 14.62 7.46 -8.22
C HIS A 121 14.58 7.69 -9.74
N GLN A 122 14.18 6.68 -10.52
CA GLN A 122 14.20 6.72 -11.98
C GLN A 122 13.03 7.50 -12.59
N PHE A 123 11.81 7.31 -12.06
CA PHE A 123 10.58 7.86 -12.64
C PHE A 123 9.97 9.00 -11.82
N GLY A 124 10.57 9.34 -10.69
CA GLY A 124 10.02 10.31 -9.76
C GLY A 124 8.80 9.77 -9.00
N PRO A 125 7.98 10.66 -8.41
CA PRO A 125 6.90 10.27 -7.50
C PRO A 125 5.90 9.28 -8.09
N SER A 126 5.59 8.22 -7.34
CA SER A 126 4.75 7.10 -7.80
C SER A 126 3.38 7.53 -8.30
N ARG A 127 2.80 8.61 -7.77
CA ARG A 127 1.49 9.12 -8.21
C ARG A 127 1.34 9.27 -9.73
N HIS A 128 2.43 9.49 -10.47
CA HIS A 128 2.40 9.65 -11.92
C HIS A 128 2.39 8.31 -12.69
N TRP A 129 2.71 7.19 -12.04
CA TRP A 129 2.91 5.90 -12.71
C TRP A 129 2.39 4.68 -11.92
N TRP A 130 1.73 4.84 -10.77
CA TRP A 130 1.42 3.72 -9.85
C TRP A 130 0.28 2.76 -10.27
N CYS A 131 -0.28 2.91 -11.47
CA CYS A 131 -1.23 1.95 -12.06
C CYS A 131 -1.14 1.92 -13.59
N PHE A 132 -0.81 3.06 -14.21
CA PHE A 132 -0.92 3.18 -15.66
C PHE A 132 0.06 2.35 -16.47
N PRO A 133 1.36 2.20 -16.15
CA PRO A 133 2.28 1.47 -17.02
C PRO A 133 1.98 -0.03 -16.99
N THR A 134 1.88 -0.67 -15.83
CA THR A 134 1.74 -2.13 -15.75
C THR A 134 0.38 -2.63 -16.22
N GLU A 135 -0.74 -1.97 -15.88
CA GLU A 135 -2.06 -2.34 -16.43
C GLU A 135 -2.17 -2.00 -17.91
N ARG A 136 -1.58 -0.89 -18.38
CA ARG A 136 -1.54 -0.57 -19.82
C ARG A 136 -0.63 -1.51 -20.58
N TRP A 137 0.52 -1.91 -20.03
CA TRP A 137 1.41 -2.90 -20.63
C TRP A 137 0.74 -4.26 -20.64
N ASN A 138 0.06 -4.68 -19.57
CA ASN A 138 -0.74 -5.91 -19.57
C ASN A 138 -1.88 -5.84 -20.59
N ALA A 139 -2.59 -4.72 -20.71
CA ALA A 139 -3.62 -4.52 -21.74
C ALA A 139 -3.05 -4.52 -23.16
N ILE A 140 -1.88 -3.90 -23.38
CA ILE A 140 -1.16 -3.91 -24.67
C ILE A 140 -0.69 -5.33 -25.00
N LEU A 141 -0.10 -6.05 -24.05
CA LEU A 141 0.37 -7.43 -24.21
C LEU A 141 -0.81 -8.38 -24.46
N GLN A 142 -1.94 -8.22 -23.75
CA GLN A 142 -3.17 -8.98 -23.99
C GLN A 142 -3.82 -8.64 -25.34
N SER A 143 -3.66 -7.40 -25.84
CA SER A 143 -4.11 -7.01 -27.18
C SER A 143 -3.20 -7.48 -28.32
N THR A 144 -1.98 -7.93 -27.98
CA THR A 144 -1.02 -8.45 -28.96
C THR A 144 -1.19 -9.96 -29.07
N LYS A 145 -1.88 -10.43 -30.12
CA LYS A 145 -1.97 -11.87 -30.43
C LYS A 145 -0.63 -12.42 -30.95
N SER A 146 0.30 -12.77 -30.06
CA SER A 146 1.46 -13.57 -30.44
C SER A 146 1.16 -15.06 -30.27
N ASN A 147 0.34 -15.62 -31.17
CA ASN A 147 0.30 -17.07 -31.39
C ASN A 147 1.54 -17.47 -32.20
N HIS A 148 2.70 -17.60 -31.56
CA HIS A 148 3.83 -18.32 -32.15
C HIS A 148 3.59 -19.83 -32.00
N LEU A 149 2.61 -20.36 -32.73
CA LEU A 149 2.59 -21.77 -33.09
C LEU A 149 3.46 -21.92 -34.34
N LEU A 150 4.77 -22.06 -34.15
CA LEU A 150 5.61 -22.75 -35.14
C LEU A 150 5.49 -24.24 -34.83
N GLY A 151 4.56 -24.88 -35.54
CA GLY A 151 4.33 -26.32 -35.52
C GLY A 151 3.65 -26.71 -36.81
N GLY A 152 4.45 -26.80 -37.88
CA GLY A 152 4.13 -27.55 -39.08
C GLY A 152 4.71 -28.95 -39.01
#